data_AF-A0A0K1PS45-F1
#
_entry.id   AF-A0A0K1PS45-F1
#
_cell.length_a   1.000
_cell.length_b   1.000
_cell.length_c   1.000
_cell.angle_alpha   90.00
_cell.angle_beta   90.00
_cell.angle_gamma   90.00
#
_symmetry.space_group_name_H-M   'P 1'
#
loop_
_entity.id
_entity.type
_entity.pdbx_description
1 polymer ?
#
loop_
_entity_poly.entity_id
_entity_poly.type
_entity_poly.pdbx_seq_one_letter_code
_entity_poly.pdbx_strand_id
1 'polypeptide(L)'
;MITFSNDGNRAEQQMHAVIFYLVTFGYIDGDFDAAEKSFVRKTIETLIEHRATTAMPDADAAVRADVIAKFTKHFHEVFEGIDHSVKELFTESVSSNEDPKAFVHAKLKVRCFEIFQSFDRVGQEQLMGLIDTLLLADGVAHPAEVQFRGELAQLLEADFGVDLVEDQGDSKVTVAAARPTVHTEVDHPFFKPFEFHFSRDPDTIARQVAADRQLIDRAIAVFEEQRKAGAGKLATKSTVADIGEGTSFLDGHVYARMPKAGERYEITVLGDLHGCYSILKATVLQSQFFERVDAYRRDRTQPYPLLVLLGDYIDRGLFSLNGVLRTVLQLFVTAPEHVVILRGNHEYYVEVNGTMYGGVKPAEAINSLKPLLPVDVFRHYRTLFEKMPNMLLFERFLFVHGGIPKDRIVKERWKDLSTLNDEEIRFQMMWSDPSTADVIPADLQDQAARFAFGRMQFRAFMQRIGAHTMLRGHEKVLPGFVASYDDDGGPRVFTLFSSGGAENADLPKESTYRDVTPMALTISFDGGGGAALTPWSPDWASYNDPERNAFFKVAPEIEHRT
;
A
#
# COMPACT_ATOMS: atom_id res chain seq x y z
N MET A 1 25.62 -18.49 22.69
CA MET A 1 25.27 -18.42 21.25
C MET A 1 23.79 -18.70 21.11
N ILE A 2 23.12 -18.08 20.15
CA ILE A 2 21.70 -18.37 19.84
C ILE A 2 21.56 -19.86 19.52
N THR A 3 20.57 -20.50 20.12
CA THR A 3 20.21 -21.88 19.81
C THR A 3 19.03 -21.86 18.86
N PHE A 4 19.27 -22.23 17.60
CA PHE A 4 18.22 -22.31 16.61
C PHE A 4 17.33 -23.54 16.82
N SER A 5 16.11 -23.47 16.28
CA SER A 5 15.19 -24.61 16.25
C SER A 5 15.83 -25.84 15.60
N ASN A 6 15.43 -27.02 16.05
CA ASN A 6 15.76 -28.28 15.37
C ASN A 6 14.96 -28.45 14.06
N ASP A 7 13.88 -27.69 13.87
CA ASP A 7 13.17 -27.60 12.60
C ASP A 7 13.98 -26.76 11.60
N GLY A 8 14.28 -27.34 10.44
CA GLY A 8 15.11 -26.73 9.41
C GLY A 8 14.59 -25.36 8.95
N ASN A 9 13.30 -25.28 8.65
CA ASN A 9 12.64 -24.09 8.10
C ASN A 9 12.55 -22.98 9.15
N ARG A 10 12.13 -23.33 10.38
CA ARG A 10 12.03 -22.36 11.47
C ARG A 10 13.39 -21.76 11.80
N ALA A 11 14.43 -22.58 11.81
CA ALA A 11 15.77 -22.12 12.10
C ALA A 11 16.41 -21.31 10.96
N GLU A 12 16.03 -21.56 9.72
CA GLU A 12 16.36 -20.68 8.59
C GLU A 12 15.71 -19.30 8.77
N GLN A 13 14.43 -19.24 9.14
CA GLN A 13 13.76 -17.96 9.46
C GLN A 13 14.41 -17.22 10.63
N GLN A 14 14.81 -17.96 11.67
CA GLN A 14 15.53 -17.38 12.80
C GLN A 14 16.91 -16.82 12.40
N MET A 15 17.62 -17.49 11.47
CA MET A 15 18.89 -16.96 10.95
C MET A 15 18.66 -15.69 10.12
N HIS A 16 17.65 -15.68 9.23
CA HIS A 16 17.27 -14.47 8.48
C HIS A 16 16.97 -13.29 9.41
N ALA A 17 16.21 -13.54 10.47
CA ALA A 17 15.89 -12.57 11.50
C ALA A 17 17.14 -12.01 12.20
N VAL A 18 18.07 -12.88 12.59
CA VAL A 18 19.34 -12.48 13.20
C VAL A 18 20.16 -11.60 12.25
N ILE A 19 20.29 -12.00 10.98
CA ILE A 19 21.03 -11.23 9.98
C ILE A 19 20.38 -9.85 9.78
N PHE A 20 19.06 -9.80 9.68
CA PHE A 20 18.33 -8.53 9.55
C PHE A 20 18.58 -7.59 10.74
N TYR A 21 18.59 -8.13 11.95
CA TYR A 21 18.91 -7.38 13.15
C TYR A 21 20.32 -6.78 13.10
N LEU A 22 21.32 -7.61 12.78
CA LEU A 22 22.71 -7.16 12.71
C LEU A 22 22.90 -6.08 11.65
N VAL A 23 22.30 -6.26 10.47
CA VAL A 23 22.32 -5.24 9.40
C VAL A 23 21.63 -3.96 9.85
N THR A 24 20.47 -4.06 10.49
CA THR A 24 19.71 -2.90 10.95
C THR A 24 20.50 -2.06 11.96
N PHE A 25 21.15 -2.70 12.93
CA PHE A 25 21.98 -1.98 13.89
C PHE A 25 23.14 -1.24 13.21
N GLY A 26 23.80 -1.86 12.22
CA GLY A 26 24.82 -1.17 11.42
C GLY A 26 24.29 -0.01 10.56
N TYR A 27 22.98 0.14 10.37
CA TYR A 27 22.39 1.31 9.69
C TYR A 27 21.89 2.39 10.65
N ILE A 28 21.80 2.13 11.95
CA ILE A 28 21.14 3.02 12.92
C ILE A 28 21.93 4.30 13.19
N ASP A 29 23.26 4.24 13.12
CA ASP A 29 24.13 5.41 13.23
C ASP A 29 24.32 6.14 11.88
N GLY A 30 23.94 5.48 10.78
CA GLY A 30 23.78 6.05 9.45
C GLY A 30 24.87 5.71 8.43
N ASP A 31 25.85 4.86 8.76
CA ASP A 31 26.87 4.39 7.79
C ASP A 31 27.31 2.95 8.08
N PHE A 32 26.65 1.97 7.42
CA PHE A 32 27.00 0.56 7.57
C PHE A 32 28.33 0.25 6.87
N ASP A 33 29.42 0.23 7.63
CA ASP A 33 30.78 0.28 7.12
C ASP A 33 31.39 -1.11 6.80
N ALA A 34 32.59 -1.13 6.22
CA ALA A 34 33.24 -2.38 5.83
C ALA A 34 33.65 -3.27 7.02
N ALA A 35 33.94 -2.68 8.18
CA ALA A 35 34.31 -3.40 9.39
C ALA A 35 33.09 -4.07 10.03
N GLU A 36 31.97 -3.35 10.13
CA GLU A 36 30.70 -3.90 10.61
C GLU A 36 30.18 -5.00 9.69
N LYS A 37 30.23 -4.80 8.37
CA LYS A 37 29.90 -5.85 7.39
C LYS A 37 30.75 -7.10 7.57
N SER A 38 32.04 -6.92 7.85
CA SER A 38 32.96 -8.04 8.12
C SER A 38 32.61 -8.76 9.43
N PHE A 39 32.17 -8.03 10.45
CA PHE A 39 31.68 -8.60 11.70
C PHE A 39 30.42 -9.45 11.48
N VAL A 40 29.43 -8.94 10.73
CA VAL A 40 28.19 -9.67 10.44
C VAL A 40 28.50 -10.99 9.72
N ARG A 41 29.36 -10.97 8.69
CA ARG A 41 29.79 -12.21 7.99
C ARG A 41 30.43 -13.23 8.93
N LYS A 42 31.35 -12.77 9.80
CA LYS A 42 32.00 -13.65 10.78
C LYS A 42 31.02 -14.22 11.82
N THR A 43 30.04 -13.43 12.23
CA THR A 43 28.97 -13.90 13.13
C THR A 43 28.11 -14.95 12.45
N ILE A 44 27.76 -14.77 11.16
CA ILE A 44 27.05 -15.78 10.36
C ILE A 44 27.84 -17.10 10.33
N GLU A 45 29.12 -17.05 10.00
CA GLU A 45 30.01 -18.23 9.99
C GLU A 45 29.99 -18.95 11.35
N THR A 46 30.18 -18.21 12.44
CA THR A 46 30.20 -18.75 13.81
C THR A 46 28.88 -19.42 14.18
N LEU A 47 27.74 -18.82 13.83
CA LEU A 47 26.40 -19.35 14.11
C LEU A 47 26.14 -20.64 13.32
N ILE A 48 26.61 -20.72 12.07
CA ILE A 48 26.49 -21.91 11.22
C ILE A 48 27.37 -23.04 11.75
N GLU A 49 28.62 -22.76 12.10
CA GLU A 49 29.54 -23.72 12.71
C GLU A 49 28.97 -24.32 14.01
N HIS A 50 28.44 -23.45 14.88
CA HIS A 50 27.81 -23.88 16.12
C HIS A 50 26.62 -24.81 15.85
N ARG A 51 25.71 -24.41 14.96
CA ARG A 51 24.54 -25.22 14.61
C ARG A 51 24.91 -26.54 13.96
N ALA A 52 25.86 -26.55 13.02
CA ALA A 52 26.32 -27.78 12.38
C ALA A 52 26.95 -28.75 13.38
N THR A 53 27.68 -28.22 14.37
CA THR A 53 28.28 -29.03 15.45
C THR A 53 27.21 -29.64 16.35
N THR A 54 26.19 -28.86 16.72
CA THR A 54 25.13 -29.32 17.63
C THR A 54 24.09 -30.22 16.96
N ALA A 55 23.71 -29.92 15.72
CA ALA A 55 22.67 -30.67 14.98
C ALA A 55 23.19 -31.96 14.34
N MET A 56 24.51 -32.04 14.07
CA MET A 56 25.15 -33.20 13.45
C MET A 56 26.36 -33.68 14.26
N PRO A 57 26.19 -34.09 15.53
CA PRO A 57 27.31 -34.43 16.41
C PRO A 57 28.16 -35.59 15.85
N ASP A 58 27.50 -36.61 15.30
CA ASP A 58 28.12 -37.85 14.83
C ASP A 58 28.56 -37.83 13.35
N ALA A 59 28.39 -36.71 12.64
CA ALA A 59 28.77 -36.61 11.24
C ALA A 59 30.29 -36.63 11.05
N ASP A 60 30.74 -37.16 9.91
CA ASP A 60 32.15 -37.11 9.50
C ASP A 60 32.63 -35.65 9.35
N ALA A 61 33.90 -35.41 9.65
CA ALA A 61 34.48 -34.07 9.62
C ALA A 61 34.41 -33.41 8.22
N ALA A 62 34.59 -34.17 7.15
CA ALA A 62 34.50 -33.65 5.78
C ALA A 62 33.06 -33.31 5.40
N VAL A 63 32.09 -34.14 5.80
CA VAL A 63 30.66 -33.89 5.56
C VAL A 63 30.20 -32.63 6.31
N ARG A 64 30.61 -32.46 7.56
CA ARG A 64 30.29 -31.27 8.35
C ARG A 64 30.89 -30.00 7.75
N ALA A 65 32.13 -30.06 7.27
CA ALA A 65 32.80 -28.93 6.61
C ALA A 65 32.07 -28.51 5.31
N ASP A 66 31.62 -29.47 4.49
CA ASP A 66 30.87 -29.18 3.26
C ASP A 66 29.51 -28.52 3.54
N VAL A 67 28.80 -29.01 4.57
CA VAL A 67 27.55 -28.40 5.04
C VAL A 67 27.77 -26.96 5.52
N ILE A 68 28.80 -26.72 6.34
CA ILE A 68 29.15 -25.37 6.80
C ILE A 68 29.43 -24.45 5.61
N ALA A 69 30.28 -24.86 4.68
CA ALA A 69 30.63 -24.05 3.51
C ALA A 69 29.40 -23.70 2.65
N LYS A 70 28.51 -24.66 2.42
CA LYS A 70 27.27 -24.46 1.65
C LYS A 70 26.35 -23.44 2.31
N PHE A 71 26.08 -23.58 3.60
CA PHE A 71 25.18 -22.67 4.32
C PHE A 71 25.81 -21.30 4.55
N THR A 72 27.13 -21.20 4.76
CA THR A 72 27.83 -19.92 4.85
C THR A 72 27.65 -19.13 3.56
N LYS A 73 27.86 -19.77 2.40
CA LYS A 73 27.62 -19.12 1.11
C LYS A 73 26.16 -18.63 0.98
N HIS A 74 25.19 -19.49 1.28
CA HIS A 74 23.78 -19.14 1.21
C HIS A 74 23.42 -17.95 2.10
N PHE A 75 23.84 -17.95 3.38
CA PHE A 75 23.50 -16.86 4.30
C PHE A 75 24.30 -15.58 4.06
N HIS A 76 25.47 -15.66 3.42
CA HIS A 76 26.13 -14.47 2.87
C HIS A 76 25.31 -13.84 1.72
N GLU A 77 24.73 -14.65 0.83
CA GLU A 77 23.82 -14.13 -0.21
C GLU A 77 22.55 -13.51 0.39
N VAL A 78 21.99 -14.13 1.44
CA VAL A 78 20.88 -13.56 2.23
C VAL A 78 21.27 -12.21 2.85
N PHE A 79 22.45 -12.14 3.44
CA PHE A 79 22.98 -10.89 4.00
C PHE A 79 23.09 -9.78 2.95
N GLU A 80 23.63 -10.05 1.76
CA GLU A 80 23.68 -9.07 0.67
C GLU A 80 22.27 -8.62 0.24
N GLY A 81 21.33 -9.56 0.16
CA GLY A 81 19.93 -9.26 -0.18
C GLY A 81 19.26 -8.36 0.86
N ILE A 82 19.51 -8.61 2.15
CA ILE A 82 19.02 -7.76 3.24
C ILE A 82 19.70 -6.38 3.21
N ASP A 83 21.02 -6.30 3.03
CA ASP A 83 21.77 -5.03 2.89
C ASP A 83 21.18 -4.18 1.75
N HIS A 84 20.88 -4.82 0.61
CA HIS A 84 20.25 -4.15 -0.52
C HIS A 84 18.82 -3.69 -0.20
N SER A 85 18.01 -4.55 0.42
CA SER A 85 16.62 -4.24 0.78
C SER A 85 16.52 -3.07 1.76
N VAL A 86 17.45 -2.98 2.73
CA VAL A 86 17.51 -1.84 3.66
C VAL A 86 17.89 -0.56 2.94
N LYS A 87 18.82 -0.61 1.96
CA LYS A 87 19.13 0.55 1.11
C LYS A 87 17.93 1.01 0.29
N GLU A 88 17.09 0.09 -0.21
CA GLU A 88 15.88 0.45 -0.93
C GLU A 88 14.88 1.25 -0.08
N LEU A 89 14.83 1.03 1.25
CA LEU A 89 13.94 1.80 2.13
C LEU A 89 14.21 3.30 2.07
N PHE A 90 15.46 3.71 1.83
CA PHE A 90 15.83 5.13 1.66
C PHE A 90 15.30 5.76 0.38
N THR A 91 14.72 4.97 -0.51
CA THR A 91 14.07 5.43 -1.76
C THR A 91 12.55 5.46 -1.67
N GLU A 92 11.97 5.04 -0.52
CA GLU A 92 10.52 5.05 -0.34
C GLU A 92 9.94 6.46 -0.17
N SER A 93 8.66 6.56 -0.53
CA SER A 93 7.85 7.77 -0.39
C SER A 93 7.73 8.22 1.08
N VAL A 94 8.19 9.43 1.37
CA VAL A 94 7.99 10.10 2.67
C VAL A 94 7.19 11.39 2.52
N SER A 95 6.55 11.82 3.61
CA SER A 95 5.85 13.09 3.67
C SER A 95 6.80 14.29 3.55
N SER A 96 6.34 15.41 3.02
CA SER A 96 7.17 16.61 2.80
C SER A 96 7.80 17.20 4.06
N ASN A 97 7.21 16.92 5.22
CA ASN A 97 7.66 17.41 6.53
C ASN A 97 8.48 16.37 7.30
N GLU A 98 8.82 15.25 6.68
CA GLU A 98 9.50 14.12 7.30
C GLU A 98 10.93 14.01 6.78
N ASP A 99 11.87 13.67 7.67
CA ASP A 99 13.25 13.36 7.29
C ASP A 99 13.30 11.92 6.78
N PRO A 100 13.74 11.67 5.52
CA PRO A 100 13.87 10.32 4.98
C PRO A 100 14.68 9.38 5.87
N LYS A 101 15.74 9.88 6.52
CA LYS A 101 16.55 9.04 7.42
C LYS A 101 15.77 8.64 8.67
N ALA A 102 15.08 9.59 9.30
CA ALA A 102 14.23 9.31 10.46
C ALA A 102 13.10 8.33 10.13
N PHE A 103 12.48 8.46 8.95
CA PHE A 103 11.46 7.52 8.47
C PHE A 103 12.03 6.10 8.30
N VAL A 104 13.17 5.96 7.63
CA VAL A 104 13.82 4.65 7.45
C VAL A 104 14.18 4.04 8.79
N HIS A 105 14.72 4.84 9.71
CA HIS A 105 15.02 4.37 11.06
C HIS A 105 13.74 3.87 11.75
N ALA A 106 12.65 4.64 11.76
CA ALA A 106 11.38 4.22 12.35
C ALA A 106 10.87 2.90 11.74
N LYS A 107 10.96 2.75 10.42
CA LYS A 107 10.56 1.53 9.71
C LYS A 107 11.44 0.33 10.08
N LEU A 108 12.75 0.53 10.17
CA LEU A 108 13.69 -0.48 10.65
C LEU A 108 13.40 -0.88 12.10
N LYS A 109 13.10 0.09 12.99
CA LYS A 109 12.70 -0.18 14.38
C LYS A 109 11.45 -1.05 14.44
N VAL A 110 10.43 -0.74 13.64
CA VAL A 110 9.21 -1.55 13.54
C VAL A 110 9.52 -2.96 13.04
N ARG A 111 10.32 -3.11 11.98
CA ARG A 111 10.72 -4.43 11.45
C ARG A 111 11.49 -5.26 12.48
N CYS A 112 12.43 -4.64 13.20
CA CYS A 112 13.09 -5.29 14.31
C CYS A 112 12.06 -5.76 15.35
N PHE A 113 11.16 -4.87 15.78
CA PHE A 113 10.11 -5.23 16.75
C PHE A 113 9.23 -6.40 16.26
N GLU A 114 8.79 -6.40 15.00
CA GLU A 114 8.04 -7.50 14.38
C GLU A 114 8.79 -8.83 14.46
N ILE A 115 10.04 -8.83 14.01
CA ILE A 115 10.91 -10.00 14.05
C ILE A 115 11.08 -10.47 15.49
N PHE A 116 11.26 -9.54 16.43
CA PHE A 116 11.43 -9.83 17.85
C PHE A 116 10.24 -10.58 18.45
N GLN A 117 9.03 -10.13 18.12
CA GLN A 117 7.78 -10.73 18.58
C GLN A 117 7.55 -12.13 17.99
N SER A 118 8.24 -12.49 16.90
CA SER A 118 8.17 -13.84 16.33
C SER A 118 8.97 -14.91 17.12
N PHE A 119 9.87 -14.49 18.02
CA PHE A 119 10.65 -15.41 18.87
C PHE A 119 9.93 -15.69 20.19
N ASP A 120 10.19 -16.86 20.76
CA ASP A 120 9.82 -17.13 22.16
C ASP A 120 10.73 -16.36 23.13
N ARG A 121 10.40 -16.38 24.42
CA ARG A 121 11.13 -15.60 25.43
C ARG A 121 12.63 -15.91 25.47
N VAL A 122 12.98 -17.19 25.32
CA VAL A 122 14.39 -17.63 25.31
C VAL A 122 15.10 -17.09 24.07
N GLY A 123 14.48 -17.17 22.89
CA GLY A 123 15.00 -16.61 21.65
C GLY A 123 15.18 -15.09 21.71
N GLN A 124 14.23 -14.38 22.31
CA GLN A 124 14.32 -12.92 22.53
C GLN A 124 15.53 -12.55 23.39
N GLU A 125 15.75 -13.25 24.51
CA GLU A 125 16.90 -13.01 25.40
C GLU A 125 18.24 -13.30 24.70
N GLN A 126 18.30 -14.37 23.91
CA GLN A 126 19.50 -14.70 23.14
C GLN A 126 19.78 -13.69 22.02
N LEU A 127 18.74 -13.15 21.37
CA LEU A 127 18.86 -12.10 20.37
C LEU A 127 19.35 -10.78 20.98
N MET A 128 18.85 -10.41 22.17
CA MET A 128 19.36 -9.25 22.92
C MET A 128 20.83 -9.43 23.31
N GLY A 129 21.25 -10.63 23.74
CA GLY A 129 22.66 -10.89 24.03
C GLY A 129 23.59 -10.81 22.81
N LEU A 130 23.07 -11.14 21.61
CA LEU A 130 23.82 -10.97 20.36
C LEU A 130 24.02 -9.50 20.02
N ILE A 131 22.97 -8.68 20.18
CA ILE A 131 23.02 -7.23 19.98
C ILE A 131 24.04 -6.60 20.94
N ASP A 132 24.04 -7.01 22.21
CA ASP A 132 25.02 -6.54 23.21
C ASP A 132 26.46 -6.87 22.79
N THR A 133 26.68 -7.96 22.06
CA THR A 133 28.01 -8.32 21.51
C THR A 133 28.37 -7.48 20.29
N LEU A 134 27.41 -7.15 19.43
CA LEU A 134 27.59 -6.27 18.26
C LEU A 134 27.94 -4.84 18.70
N LEU A 135 27.20 -4.29 19.67
CA LEU A 135 27.42 -2.95 20.25
C LEU A 135 28.83 -2.75 20.83
N LEU A 136 29.53 -3.83 21.14
CA LEU A 136 30.88 -3.82 21.72
C LEU A 136 31.95 -4.30 20.73
N ALA A 137 31.59 -4.58 19.47
CA ALA A 137 32.46 -5.20 18.48
C ALA A 137 33.56 -4.25 17.97
N ASP A 138 33.25 -2.96 17.86
CA ASP A 138 34.16 -1.88 17.45
C ASP A 138 34.83 -1.17 18.66
N GLY A 139 34.39 -1.49 19.87
CA GLY A 139 34.86 -0.92 21.13
C GLY A 139 34.20 0.42 21.51
N VAL A 140 33.23 0.94 20.74
CA VAL A 140 32.53 2.21 20.99
C VAL A 140 31.03 2.06 20.70
N ALA A 141 30.23 1.81 21.73
CA ALA A 141 28.77 1.79 21.56
C ALA A 141 28.24 3.20 21.24
N HIS A 142 27.65 3.38 20.05
CA HIS A 142 27.11 4.68 19.65
C HIS A 142 25.83 4.99 20.45
N PRO A 143 25.59 6.24 20.88
CA PRO A 143 24.42 6.59 21.70
C PRO A 143 23.07 6.19 21.08
N ALA A 144 22.96 6.24 19.75
CA ALA A 144 21.75 5.85 19.02
C ALA A 144 21.46 4.35 19.11
N GLU A 145 22.48 3.50 19.07
CA GLU A 145 22.33 2.05 19.16
C GLU A 145 22.00 1.62 20.59
N VAL A 146 22.64 2.24 21.59
CA VAL A 146 22.33 2.02 23.01
C VAL A 146 20.89 2.43 23.32
N GLN A 147 20.45 3.58 22.78
CA GLN A 147 19.08 4.03 22.89
C GLN A 147 18.12 3.01 22.26
N PHE A 148 18.39 2.58 21.03
CA PHE A 148 17.52 1.63 20.33
C PHE A 148 17.43 0.27 21.05
N ARG A 149 18.55 -0.25 21.55
CA ARG A 149 18.57 -1.45 22.40
C ARG A 149 17.73 -1.25 23.67
N GLY A 150 17.84 -0.09 24.30
CA GLY A 150 17.02 0.28 25.46
C GLY A 150 15.52 0.33 25.16
N GLU A 151 15.14 0.91 24.02
CA GLU A 151 13.76 0.95 23.54
C GLU A 151 13.23 -0.47 23.32
N LEU A 152 13.96 -1.35 22.61
CA LEU A 152 13.56 -2.76 22.42
C LEU A 152 13.38 -3.50 23.76
N ALA A 153 14.24 -3.25 24.74
CA ALA A 153 14.14 -3.86 26.06
C ALA A 153 12.90 -3.39 26.84
N GLN A 154 12.52 -2.11 26.75
CA GLN A 154 11.31 -1.60 27.38
C GLN A 154 10.05 -2.22 26.76
N LEU A 155 10.07 -2.46 25.45
CA LEU A 155 8.98 -3.11 24.73
C LEU A 155 8.75 -4.57 25.16
N LEU A 156 9.74 -5.25 25.77
CA LEU A 156 9.58 -6.61 26.33
C LEU A 156 8.73 -6.66 27.60
N GLU A 157 8.74 -5.58 28.37
CA GLU A 157 8.10 -5.51 29.68
C GLU A 157 6.71 -4.87 29.61
N ALA A 158 6.38 -4.30 28.45
CA ALA A 158 5.13 -3.58 28.23
C ALA A 158 3.99 -4.52 27.84
N ASP A 159 2.89 -4.43 28.58
CA ASP A 159 1.61 -5.05 28.24
C ASP A 159 0.80 -4.09 27.35
N PHE A 160 0.72 -4.40 26.06
CA PHE A 160 -0.01 -3.60 25.08
C PHE A 160 -1.46 -4.08 24.99
N GLY A 161 -2.25 -3.80 26.03
CA GLY A 161 -3.67 -4.15 26.06
C GLY A 161 -4.45 -3.53 24.89
N VAL A 162 -5.09 -4.37 24.08
CA VAL A 162 -6.08 -3.96 23.08
C VAL A 162 -7.45 -4.51 23.48
N ASP A 163 -8.40 -3.61 23.72
CA ASP A 163 -9.78 -3.97 24.03
C ASP A 163 -10.47 -4.52 22.77
N LEU A 164 -10.57 -5.85 22.69
CA LEU A 164 -11.37 -6.53 21.68
C LEU A 164 -12.81 -6.66 22.18
N VAL A 165 -13.77 -6.42 21.28
CA VAL A 165 -15.20 -6.64 21.53
C VAL A 165 -15.59 -8.02 21.00
N GLU A 166 -16.69 -8.61 21.49
CA GLU A 166 -17.20 -9.90 21.02
C GLU A 166 -17.36 -9.93 19.49
N ASP A 167 -16.89 -11.03 18.88
CA ASP A 167 -16.83 -11.20 17.43
C ASP A 167 -18.24 -11.30 16.83
N GLN A 168 -18.56 -10.43 15.87
CA GLN A 168 -19.88 -10.38 15.23
C GLN A 168 -19.94 -11.24 13.94
N GLY A 169 -19.40 -12.46 14.03
CA GLY A 169 -19.58 -13.52 13.04
C GLY A 169 -18.52 -13.61 11.94
N ASP A 170 -18.36 -14.84 11.44
CA ASP A 170 -17.35 -15.22 10.47
C ASP A 170 -17.54 -14.55 9.10
N SER A 171 -16.41 -14.22 8.48
CA SER A 171 -16.34 -13.74 7.11
C SER A 171 -16.72 -14.87 6.14
N LYS A 172 -17.63 -14.59 5.18
CA LYS A 172 -17.91 -15.49 4.04
C LYS A 172 -17.10 -15.10 2.80
N VAL A 173 -15.94 -14.50 3.01
CA VAL A 173 -15.02 -14.11 1.94
C VAL A 173 -14.14 -15.28 1.55
N THR A 174 -14.09 -15.57 0.26
CA THR A 174 -13.21 -16.59 -0.31
C THR A 174 -12.27 -15.96 -1.33
N VAL A 175 -11.03 -16.42 -1.37
CA VAL A 175 -10.06 -16.01 -2.39
C VAL A 175 -9.94 -17.13 -3.41
N ALA A 176 -10.35 -16.85 -4.64
CA ALA A 176 -10.20 -17.76 -5.77
C ALA A 176 -8.76 -17.73 -6.30
N ALA A 177 -8.38 -18.79 -7.02
CA ALA A 177 -7.12 -18.79 -7.75
C ALA A 177 -7.06 -17.63 -8.75
N ALA A 178 -5.86 -17.06 -8.93
CA ALA A 178 -5.68 -15.99 -9.89
C ALA A 178 -6.07 -16.47 -11.30
N ARG A 179 -6.89 -15.68 -12.01
CA ARG A 179 -7.22 -16.01 -13.41
C ARG A 179 -6.02 -15.71 -14.30
N PRO A 180 -5.77 -16.53 -15.33
CA PRO A 180 -4.70 -16.26 -16.28
C PRO A 180 -4.96 -14.96 -17.03
N THR A 181 -3.89 -14.24 -17.35
CA THR A 181 -3.94 -13.08 -18.24
C THR A 181 -4.44 -13.52 -19.61
N VAL A 182 -5.49 -12.87 -20.11
CA VAL A 182 -6.05 -13.12 -21.44
C VAL A 182 -5.63 -12.00 -22.35
N HIS A 183 -4.90 -12.33 -23.41
CA HIS A 183 -4.51 -11.37 -24.42
C HIS A 183 -5.75 -10.73 -25.06
N THR A 184 -5.74 -9.41 -25.25
CA THR A 184 -6.84 -8.69 -25.87
C THR A 184 -6.33 -7.64 -26.85
N GLU A 185 -7.02 -7.55 -27.99
CA GLU A 185 -6.82 -6.49 -28.99
C GLU A 185 -7.95 -5.45 -28.94
N VAL A 186 -8.87 -5.58 -27.97
CA VAL A 186 -10.01 -4.67 -27.83
C VAL A 186 -9.52 -3.26 -27.52
N ASP A 187 -10.10 -2.29 -28.21
CA ASP A 187 -9.89 -0.87 -27.94
C ASP A 187 -11.24 -0.16 -28.01
N HIS A 188 -11.36 0.96 -27.32
CA HIS A 188 -12.64 1.63 -27.14
C HIS A 188 -12.54 3.14 -27.47
N PRO A 189 -13.49 3.70 -28.26
CA PRO A 189 -13.48 5.11 -28.64
C PRO A 189 -13.45 6.10 -27.47
N PHE A 190 -13.92 5.68 -26.29
CA PHE A 190 -13.90 6.49 -25.06
C PHE A 190 -12.53 7.10 -24.77
N PHE A 191 -11.44 6.36 -24.97
CA PHE A 191 -10.10 6.82 -24.59
C PHE A 191 -9.48 7.80 -25.60
N LYS A 192 -9.86 7.70 -26.87
CA LYS A 192 -9.20 8.40 -27.99
C LYS A 192 -9.15 9.93 -27.86
N PRO A 193 -10.19 10.63 -27.35
CA PRO A 193 -10.16 12.08 -27.25
C PRO A 193 -9.12 12.63 -26.26
N PHE A 194 -8.56 11.80 -25.37
CA PHE A 194 -7.70 12.27 -24.28
C PHE A 194 -6.40 11.48 -24.06
N GLU A 195 -6.09 10.54 -24.95
CA GLU A 195 -4.78 9.86 -25.03
C GLU A 195 -3.75 10.75 -25.74
N PHE A 196 -3.26 11.79 -25.07
CA PHE A 196 -2.22 12.66 -25.61
C PHE A 196 -1.30 13.23 -24.52
N HIS A 197 -0.03 13.43 -24.88
CA HIS A 197 0.97 14.12 -24.06
C HIS A 197 0.66 15.61 -23.93
N PHE A 198 1.10 16.21 -22.83
CA PHE A 198 1.18 17.66 -22.75
C PHE A 198 2.22 18.17 -23.76
N SER A 199 1.86 19.20 -24.52
CA SER A 199 2.78 19.83 -25.47
C SER A 199 3.70 20.82 -24.76
N ARG A 200 4.89 21.06 -25.30
CA ARG A 200 5.79 22.14 -24.87
C ARG A 200 5.42 23.49 -25.49
N ASP A 201 4.57 23.50 -26.52
CA ASP A 201 4.02 24.71 -27.11
C ASP A 201 3.10 25.45 -26.12
N PRO A 202 3.37 26.72 -25.76
CA PRO A 202 2.63 27.45 -24.74
C PRO A 202 1.12 27.57 -24.99
N ASP A 203 0.71 27.79 -26.24
CA ASP A 203 -0.71 27.96 -26.58
C ASP A 203 -1.45 26.62 -26.56
N THR A 204 -0.77 25.54 -26.94
CA THR A 204 -1.33 24.19 -26.92
C THR A 204 -1.47 23.66 -25.50
N ILE A 205 -0.42 23.77 -24.67
CA ILE A 205 -0.50 23.33 -23.27
C ILE A 205 -1.53 24.13 -22.48
N ALA A 206 -1.67 25.44 -22.73
CA ALA A 206 -2.70 26.26 -22.10
C ALA A 206 -4.11 25.74 -22.39
N ARG A 207 -4.39 25.34 -23.65
CA ARG A 207 -5.68 24.74 -24.03
C ARG A 207 -5.89 23.36 -23.42
N GLN A 208 -4.86 22.51 -23.41
CA GLN A 208 -4.91 21.18 -22.80
C GLN A 208 -5.22 21.28 -21.29
N VAL A 209 -4.51 22.15 -20.59
CA VAL A 209 -4.70 22.38 -19.15
C VAL A 209 -6.04 23.04 -18.86
N ALA A 210 -6.52 23.95 -19.71
CA ALA A 210 -7.87 24.51 -19.57
C ALA A 210 -8.95 23.41 -19.64
N ALA A 211 -8.81 22.44 -20.56
CA ALA A 211 -9.71 21.30 -20.65
C ALA A 211 -9.63 20.39 -19.40
N ASP A 212 -8.41 20.13 -18.90
CA ASP A 212 -8.22 19.37 -17.65
C ASP A 212 -8.86 20.08 -16.45
N ARG A 213 -8.74 21.41 -16.36
CA ARG A 213 -9.40 22.19 -15.29
C ARG A 213 -10.92 22.12 -15.38
N GLN A 214 -11.50 22.16 -16.58
CA GLN A 214 -12.96 21.95 -16.74
C GLN A 214 -13.39 20.54 -16.33
N LEU A 215 -12.57 19.52 -16.58
CA LEU A 215 -12.83 18.17 -16.11
C LEU A 215 -12.77 18.09 -14.57
N ILE A 216 -11.81 18.76 -13.95
CA ILE A 216 -11.72 18.91 -12.49
C ILE A 216 -13.01 19.55 -11.94
N ASP A 217 -13.45 20.66 -12.52
CA ASP A 217 -14.67 21.36 -12.09
C ASP A 217 -15.90 20.44 -12.14
N ARG A 218 -16.04 19.65 -13.21
CA ARG A 218 -17.12 18.66 -13.34
C ARG A 218 -17.04 17.57 -12.28
N ALA A 219 -15.85 17.04 -12.00
CA ALA A 219 -15.67 16.01 -10.97
C ALA A 219 -15.99 16.56 -9.56
N ILE A 220 -15.54 17.77 -9.25
CA ILE A 220 -15.87 18.45 -7.99
C ILE A 220 -17.38 18.64 -7.85
N ALA A 221 -18.05 19.11 -8.91
CA ALA A 221 -19.50 19.28 -8.91
C ALA A 221 -20.25 17.97 -8.61
N VAL A 222 -19.82 16.85 -9.21
CA VAL A 222 -20.39 15.52 -8.91
C VAL A 222 -20.20 15.17 -7.44
N PHE A 223 -19.01 15.35 -6.88
CA PHE A 223 -18.79 15.09 -5.44
C PHE A 223 -19.66 15.97 -4.55
N GLU A 224 -19.81 17.25 -4.87
CA GLU A 224 -20.64 18.18 -4.10
C GLU A 224 -22.12 17.81 -4.13
N GLU A 225 -22.63 17.38 -5.29
CA GLU A 225 -24.00 16.87 -5.41
C GLU A 225 -24.20 15.59 -4.59
N GLN A 226 -23.29 14.62 -4.71
CA GLN A 226 -23.34 13.37 -3.93
C GLN A 226 -23.25 13.64 -2.43
N ARG A 227 -22.36 14.55 -1.99
CA ARG A 227 -22.23 14.99 -0.59
C ARG A 227 -23.48 15.64 -0.07
N LYS A 228 -24.08 16.54 -0.85
CA LYS A 228 -25.34 17.19 -0.46
C LYS A 228 -26.45 16.16 -0.23
N ALA A 229 -26.50 15.11 -1.05
CA ALA A 229 -27.47 14.03 -0.89
C ALA A 229 -27.15 13.08 0.29
N GLY A 230 -25.88 12.97 0.70
CA GLY A 230 -25.43 12.09 1.78
C GLY A 230 -25.18 12.75 3.13
N ALA A 231 -25.18 14.09 3.20
CA ALA A 231 -24.77 14.85 4.36
C ALA A 231 -25.46 14.40 5.67
N GLY A 232 -24.64 14.04 6.66
CA GLY A 232 -25.09 13.68 8.00
C GLY A 232 -25.74 12.29 8.13
N LYS A 233 -25.71 11.45 7.08
CA LYS A 233 -26.28 10.10 7.11
C LYS A 233 -25.44 9.11 7.93
N LEU A 234 -24.18 9.41 8.22
CA LEU A 234 -23.33 8.63 9.14
C LEU A 234 -23.47 9.06 10.60
N ALA A 235 -23.99 10.27 10.86
CA ALA A 235 -24.21 10.72 12.22
C ALA A 235 -25.16 9.77 12.94
N THR A 236 -24.88 9.52 14.22
CA THR A 236 -25.60 8.61 15.10
C THR A 236 -25.57 7.13 14.70
N LYS A 237 -24.79 6.73 13.69
CA LYS A 237 -24.62 5.33 13.28
C LYS A 237 -23.43 4.74 14.01
N SER A 238 -23.63 3.74 14.86
CA SER A 238 -22.54 3.14 15.62
C SER A 238 -21.69 2.25 14.71
N THR A 239 -22.35 1.46 13.85
CA THR A 239 -21.72 0.50 12.94
C THR A 239 -22.35 0.52 11.55
N VAL A 240 -21.74 -0.13 10.57
CA VAL A 240 -22.30 -0.27 9.21
C VAL A 240 -23.67 -0.95 9.21
N ALA A 241 -23.97 -1.80 10.20
CA ALA A 241 -25.28 -2.43 10.35
C ALA A 241 -26.42 -1.43 10.66
N ASP A 242 -26.08 -0.25 11.19
CA ASP A 242 -27.06 0.83 11.44
C ASP A 242 -27.39 1.62 10.17
N ILE A 243 -26.63 1.42 9.09
CA ILE A 243 -26.88 2.03 7.78
C ILE A 243 -27.96 1.21 7.07
N GLY A 244 -29.02 1.88 6.63
CA GLY A 244 -30.16 1.21 6.00
C GLY A 244 -29.76 0.41 4.76
N GLU A 245 -30.32 -0.79 4.63
CA GLU A 245 -30.16 -1.65 3.47
C GLU A 245 -30.63 -0.94 2.17
N GLY A 246 -29.94 -1.18 1.06
CA GLY A 246 -30.23 -0.59 -0.24
C GLY A 246 -29.89 0.89 -0.35
N THR A 247 -29.09 1.44 0.57
CA THR A 247 -28.65 2.83 0.52
C THR A 247 -27.31 2.96 -0.19
N SER A 248 -27.15 4.06 -0.93
CA SER A 248 -25.86 4.49 -1.46
C SER A 248 -25.75 6.00 -1.35
N PHE A 249 -24.68 6.50 -0.74
CA PHE A 249 -24.45 7.94 -0.57
C PHE A 249 -22.97 8.24 -0.29
N LEU A 250 -22.61 9.52 -0.40
CA LEU A 250 -21.33 10.07 0.03
C LEU A 250 -21.60 11.04 1.19
N ASP A 251 -21.12 10.75 2.39
CA ASP A 251 -21.20 11.67 3.54
C ASP A 251 -19.80 12.19 3.85
N GLY A 252 -19.55 13.47 3.57
CA GLY A 252 -18.21 14.05 3.61
C GLY A 252 -17.25 13.33 2.65
N HIS A 253 -16.34 12.53 3.17
CA HIS A 253 -15.31 11.78 2.44
C HIS A 253 -15.52 10.26 2.51
N VAL A 254 -16.65 9.82 3.03
CA VAL A 254 -16.96 8.40 3.23
C VAL A 254 -18.11 8.01 2.30
N TYR A 255 -17.81 7.19 1.30
CA TYR A 255 -18.85 6.48 0.58
C TYR A 255 -19.43 5.39 1.46
N ALA A 256 -20.76 5.26 1.47
CA ALA A 256 -21.45 4.13 2.05
C ALA A 256 -22.38 3.52 1.00
N ARG A 257 -22.27 2.21 0.79
CA ARG A 257 -23.14 1.44 -0.09
C ARG A 257 -23.53 0.14 0.59
N MET A 258 -24.78 0.03 1.01
CA MET A 258 -25.32 -1.18 1.61
C MET A 258 -26.21 -1.87 0.57
N PRO A 259 -25.77 -2.99 -0.04
CA PRO A 259 -26.59 -3.76 -0.99
C PRO A 259 -27.94 -4.15 -0.41
N LYS A 260 -28.95 -4.32 -1.28
CA LYS A 260 -30.17 -5.04 -0.89
C LYS A 260 -29.93 -6.54 -0.79
N ALA A 261 -30.68 -7.23 0.05
CA ALA A 261 -30.69 -8.68 0.12
C ALA A 261 -31.01 -9.25 -1.27
N GLY A 262 -30.13 -10.13 -1.75
CA GLY A 262 -30.20 -10.71 -3.10
C GLY A 262 -29.67 -9.80 -4.22
N GLU A 263 -29.27 -8.56 -3.95
CA GLU A 263 -28.63 -7.70 -4.94
C GLU A 263 -27.17 -8.14 -5.13
N ARG A 264 -26.83 -8.53 -6.37
CA ARG A 264 -25.50 -8.99 -6.73
C ARG A 264 -24.65 -7.83 -7.22
N TYR A 265 -23.36 -7.86 -6.91
CA TYR A 265 -22.39 -6.89 -7.39
C TYR A 265 -21.23 -7.60 -8.09
N GLU A 266 -20.70 -6.93 -9.10
CA GLU A 266 -19.40 -7.28 -9.66
C GLU A 266 -18.49 -6.07 -9.60
N ILE A 267 -17.56 -6.10 -8.66
CA ILE A 267 -16.70 -4.98 -8.31
C ILE A 267 -15.32 -5.23 -8.90
N THR A 268 -14.87 -4.36 -9.80
CA THR A 268 -13.48 -4.33 -10.27
C THR A 268 -12.71 -3.34 -9.42
N VAL A 269 -11.59 -3.77 -8.83
CA VAL A 269 -10.77 -2.95 -7.94
C VAL A 269 -9.38 -2.78 -8.54
N LEU A 270 -8.89 -1.56 -8.52
CA LEU A 270 -7.51 -1.17 -8.83
C LEU A 270 -6.89 -0.53 -7.59
N GLY A 271 -5.69 -1.00 -7.22
CA GLY A 271 -4.83 -0.37 -6.23
C GLY A 271 -4.07 0.80 -6.85
N ASP A 272 -2.82 0.96 -6.42
CA ASP A 272 -1.95 2.06 -6.84
C ASP A 272 -1.65 1.99 -8.33
N LEU A 273 -1.82 3.11 -9.03
CA LEU A 273 -1.65 3.19 -10.48
C LEU A 273 -0.41 3.97 -10.91
N HIS A 274 0.04 4.97 -10.14
CA HIS A 274 1.32 5.64 -10.31
C HIS A 274 1.71 5.91 -11.77
N GLY A 275 0.82 6.53 -12.55
CA GLY A 275 1.07 6.83 -13.96
C GLY A 275 1.13 5.64 -14.93
N CYS A 276 0.82 4.40 -14.50
CA CYS A 276 0.69 3.21 -15.33
C CYS A 276 -0.66 3.16 -16.07
N TYR A 277 -0.81 4.07 -17.04
CA TYR A 277 -2.03 4.20 -17.84
C TYR A 277 -2.44 2.92 -18.59
N SER A 278 -1.48 2.15 -19.11
CA SER A 278 -1.72 0.91 -19.84
C SER A 278 -2.38 -0.15 -18.95
N ILE A 279 -2.05 -0.21 -17.66
CA ILE A 279 -2.70 -1.11 -16.69
C ILE A 279 -4.14 -0.67 -16.42
N LEU A 280 -4.37 0.63 -16.20
CA LEU A 280 -5.73 1.18 -16.03
C LEU A 280 -6.60 0.84 -17.25
N LYS A 281 -6.10 1.14 -18.45
CA LYS A 281 -6.83 0.89 -19.70
C LYS A 281 -7.12 -0.59 -19.92
N ALA A 282 -6.10 -1.45 -19.77
CA ALA A 282 -6.26 -2.89 -19.86
C ALA A 282 -7.32 -3.40 -18.89
N THR A 283 -7.28 -2.94 -17.64
CA THR A 283 -8.21 -3.38 -16.60
C THR A 283 -9.65 -3.03 -16.92
N VAL A 284 -9.92 -1.78 -17.32
CA VAL A 284 -11.27 -1.31 -17.66
C VAL A 284 -11.85 -2.10 -18.84
N LEU A 285 -11.04 -2.39 -19.86
CA LEU A 285 -11.47 -3.12 -21.05
C LEU A 285 -11.62 -4.63 -20.80
N GLN A 286 -10.66 -5.27 -20.13
CA GLN A 286 -10.68 -6.71 -19.85
C GLN A 286 -11.72 -7.08 -18.78
N SER A 287 -12.10 -6.15 -17.91
CA SER A 287 -13.25 -6.32 -17.00
C SER A 287 -14.60 -6.12 -17.70
N GLN A 288 -14.61 -5.70 -18.97
CA GLN A 288 -15.81 -5.39 -19.74
C GLN A 288 -16.70 -4.38 -19.02
N PHE A 289 -16.08 -3.38 -18.39
CA PHE A 289 -16.78 -2.45 -17.50
C PHE A 289 -17.92 -1.72 -18.22
N PHE A 290 -17.67 -1.20 -19.43
CA PHE A 290 -18.68 -0.47 -20.21
C PHE A 290 -19.86 -1.37 -20.59
N GLU A 291 -19.57 -2.56 -21.10
CA GLU A 291 -20.58 -3.53 -21.51
C GLU A 291 -21.44 -3.98 -20.33
N ARG A 292 -20.83 -4.16 -19.15
CA ARG A 292 -21.54 -4.52 -17.92
C ARG A 292 -22.43 -3.39 -17.42
N VAL A 293 -21.96 -2.14 -17.47
CA VAL A 293 -22.79 -0.95 -17.14
C VAL A 293 -24.01 -0.89 -18.06
N ASP A 294 -23.82 -1.08 -19.37
CA ASP A 294 -24.92 -1.07 -20.33
C ASP A 294 -25.85 -2.28 -20.20
N ALA A 295 -25.32 -3.45 -19.85
CA ALA A 295 -26.13 -4.63 -19.54
C ALA A 295 -27.00 -4.41 -18.30
N TYR A 296 -26.42 -3.89 -17.22
CA TYR A 296 -27.15 -3.60 -15.98
C TYR A 296 -28.23 -2.51 -16.16
N ARG A 297 -27.92 -1.46 -16.93
CA ARG A 297 -28.91 -0.41 -17.25
C ARG A 297 -30.12 -0.96 -18.02
N ARG A 298 -29.89 -1.94 -18.90
CA ARG A 298 -30.95 -2.63 -19.66
C ARG A 298 -31.71 -3.65 -18.82
N ASP A 299 -31.02 -4.34 -17.92
CA ASP A 299 -31.56 -5.42 -17.10
C ASP A 299 -30.96 -5.37 -15.68
N ARG A 300 -31.77 -4.92 -14.72
CA ARG A 300 -31.37 -4.76 -13.31
C ARG A 300 -31.20 -6.10 -12.58
N THR A 301 -31.47 -7.24 -13.22
CA THR A 301 -31.16 -8.57 -12.67
C THR A 301 -29.70 -8.98 -12.86
N GLN A 302 -28.99 -8.30 -13.77
CA GLN A 302 -27.54 -8.44 -13.90
C GLN A 302 -26.84 -7.93 -12.62
N PRO A 303 -25.66 -8.47 -12.28
CA PRO A 303 -24.86 -7.92 -11.18
C PRO A 303 -24.57 -6.43 -11.41
N TYR A 304 -24.66 -5.63 -10.35
CA TYR A 304 -24.32 -4.21 -10.39
C TYR A 304 -22.81 -4.05 -10.64
N PRO A 305 -22.40 -3.43 -11.76
CA PRO A 305 -20.99 -3.20 -12.03
C PRO A 305 -20.49 -2.00 -11.22
N LEU A 306 -19.38 -2.19 -10.50
CA LEU A 306 -18.74 -1.12 -9.75
C LEU A 306 -17.24 -1.14 -10.03
N LEU A 307 -16.67 0.00 -10.38
CA LEU A 307 -15.23 0.19 -10.49
C LEU A 307 -14.75 1.00 -9.28
N VAL A 308 -13.83 0.43 -8.50
CA VAL A 308 -13.26 1.07 -7.31
C VAL A 308 -11.77 1.29 -7.55
N LEU A 309 -11.32 2.53 -7.42
CA LEU A 309 -9.91 2.91 -7.48
C LEU A 309 -9.45 3.41 -6.12
N LEU A 310 -8.41 2.78 -5.56
CA LEU A 310 -8.02 2.97 -4.16
C LEU A 310 -7.17 4.23 -3.91
N GLY A 311 -6.54 4.81 -4.93
CA GLY A 311 -5.71 6.01 -4.81
C GLY A 311 -4.43 5.92 -5.62
N ASP A 312 -3.53 6.88 -5.40
CA ASP A 312 -2.19 6.96 -5.99
C ASP A 312 -2.21 6.86 -7.51
N TYR A 313 -2.83 7.85 -8.13
CA TYR A 313 -2.94 7.99 -9.57
C TYR A 313 -1.68 8.61 -10.20
N ILE A 314 -0.97 9.41 -9.41
CA ILE A 314 0.14 10.24 -9.86
C ILE A 314 1.50 9.77 -9.35
N ASP A 315 2.55 10.37 -9.91
CA ASP A 315 3.96 10.13 -9.59
C ASP A 315 4.49 8.74 -9.98
N ARG A 316 5.82 8.59 -9.93
CA ARG A 316 6.62 7.38 -10.27
C ARG A 316 6.59 6.95 -11.75
N GLY A 317 5.41 6.84 -12.35
CA GLY A 317 5.23 6.52 -13.77
C GLY A 317 5.11 7.76 -14.66
N LEU A 318 5.11 7.53 -15.97
CA LEU A 318 5.21 8.58 -16.99
C LEU A 318 3.88 9.26 -17.30
N PHE A 319 2.74 8.59 -17.06
CA PHE A 319 1.42 9.07 -17.50
C PHE A 319 0.50 9.45 -16.34
N SER A 320 1.00 10.22 -15.37
CA SER A 320 0.27 10.66 -14.17
C SER A 320 -0.96 11.53 -14.49
N LEU A 321 -0.79 12.87 -14.62
CA LEU A 321 -1.91 13.81 -14.73
C LEU A 321 -2.67 13.68 -16.06
N ASN A 322 -1.92 13.50 -17.16
CA ASN A 322 -2.47 13.42 -18.51
C ASN A 322 -3.05 12.04 -18.87
N GLY A 323 -2.56 10.96 -18.26
CA GLY A 323 -3.02 9.61 -18.55
C GLY A 323 -4.00 9.12 -17.49
N VAL A 324 -3.47 8.65 -16.37
CA VAL A 324 -4.24 8.00 -15.30
C VAL A 324 -5.28 8.94 -14.71
N LEU A 325 -4.88 10.07 -14.11
CA LEU A 325 -5.81 10.94 -13.41
C LEU A 325 -6.91 11.46 -14.34
N ARG A 326 -6.55 11.94 -15.55
CA ARG A 326 -7.51 12.39 -16.56
C ARG A 326 -8.54 11.31 -16.90
N THR A 327 -8.09 10.08 -17.12
CA THR A 327 -8.96 8.96 -17.48
C THR A 327 -9.88 8.56 -16.34
N VAL A 328 -9.34 8.50 -15.12
CA VAL A 328 -10.10 8.22 -13.90
C VAL A 328 -11.21 9.26 -13.70
N LEU A 329 -10.90 10.55 -13.87
CA LEU A 329 -11.89 11.61 -13.80
C LEU A 329 -12.94 11.50 -14.92
N GLN A 330 -12.54 11.16 -16.16
CA GLN A 330 -13.49 10.96 -17.26
C GLN A 330 -14.44 9.79 -16.98
N LEU A 331 -13.94 8.67 -16.46
CA LEU A 331 -14.76 7.52 -16.07
C LEU A 331 -15.76 7.94 -14.97
N PHE A 332 -15.27 8.64 -13.95
CA PHE A 332 -16.08 9.12 -12.83
C PHE A 332 -17.21 10.05 -13.28
N VAL A 333 -16.91 11.09 -14.07
CA VAL A 333 -17.96 12.03 -14.51
C VAL A 333 -18.93 11.40 -15.52
N THR A 334 -18.53 10.34 -16.23
CA THR A 334 -19.37 9.65 -17.21
C THR A 334 -20.33 8.64 -16.57
N ALA A 335 -19.89 7.96 -15.50
CA ALA A 335 -20.70 6.95 -14.81
C ALA A 335 -20.55 7.08 -13.28
N PRO A 336 -20.96 8.22 -12.68
CA PRO A 336 -20.67 8.54 -11.27
C PRO A 336 -21.34 7.62 -10.25
N GLU A 337 -22.35 6.84 -10.66
CA GLU A 337 -22.96 5.80 -9.81
C GLU A 337 -22.15 4.49 -9.80
N HIS A 338 -21.36 4.24 -10.85
CA HIS A 338 -20.64 2.98 -11.09
C HIS A 338 -19.13 3.10 -10.88
N VAL A 339 -18.61 4.30 -10.59
CA VAL A 339 -17.18 4.55 -10.40
C VAL A 339 -16.96 5.23 -9.06
N VAL A 340 -16.14 4.62 -8.22
CA VAL A 340 -15.69 5.14 -6.92
C VAL A 340 -14.20 5.42 -7.04
N ILE A 341 -13.82 6.67 -6.81
CA ILE A 341 -12.41 7.09 -6.79
C ILE A 341 -12.05 7.55 -5.38
N LEU A 342 -11.05 6.91 -4.79
CA LEU A 342 -10.54 7.24 -3.46
C LEU A 342 -9.23 8.02 -3.58
N ARG A 343 -8.91 8.75 -2.53
CA ARG A 343 -7.69 9.56 -2.41
C ARG A 343 -6.55 8.72 -1.87
N GLY A 344 -5.43 8.69 -2.58
CA GLY A 344 -4.18 8.14 -2.08
C GLY A 344 -3.30 9.19 -1.40
N ASN A 345 -2.17 8.76 -0.84
CA ASN A 345 -1.24 9.66 -0.18
C ASN A 345 -0.51 10.58 -1.17
N HIS A 346 -0.37 10.17 -2.44
CA HIS A 346 0.23 10.99 -3.50
C HIS A 346 -0.66 12.13 -3.98
N GLU A 347 -1.98 12.03 -3.83
CA GLU A 347 -2.91 13.13 -4.08
C GLU A 347 -2.87 14.15 -2.92
N TYR A 348 -1.68 14.70 -2.66
CA TYR A 348 -1.44 15.67 -1.60
C TYR A 348 -0.43 16.70 -2.07
N TYR A 349 -0.89 17.94 -2.28
CA TYR A 349 -0.02 19.06 -2.64
C TYR A 349 -0.02 20.11 -1.53
N VAL A 350 1.14 20.71 -1.29
CA VAL A 350 1.35 21.73 -0.26
C VAL A 350 1.84 23.04 -0.89
N GLU A 351 1.42 24.16 -0.32
CA GLU A 351 1.87 25.49 -0.74
C GLU A 351 2.82 26.09 0.29
N VAL A 352 4.04 26.43 -0.13
CA VAL A 352 5.06 27.06 0.72
C VAL A 352 5.59 28.30 0.01
N ASN A 353 5.49 29.46 0.65
CA ASN A 353 5.95 30.76 0.12
C ASN A 353 5.44 31.05 -1.30
N GLY A 354 4.15 30.80 -1.56
CA GLY A 354 3.51 31.04 -2.86
C GLY A 354 3.88 30.03 -3.95
N THR A 355 4.59 28.95 -3.60
CA THR A 355 5.02 27.91 -4.53
C THR A 355 4.41 26.56 -4.15
N MET A 356 3.90 25.83 -5.14
CA MET A 356 3.32 24.50 -4.95
C MET A 356 4.37 23.38 -5.00
N TYR A 357 4.21 22.38 -4.14
CA TYR A 357 5.04 21.19 -4.03
C TYR A 357 4.18 19.93 -3.84
N GLY A 358 4.71 18.78 -4.24
CA GLY A 358 4.17 17.49 -3.82
C GLY A 358 4.37 17.30 -2.32
N GLY A 359 3.35 16.79 -1.64
CA GLY A 359 3.39 16.40 -0.24
C GLY A 359 4.04 15.04 -0.02
N VAL A 360 4.26 14.29 -1.10
CA VAL A 360 5.06 13.06 -1.15
C VAL A 360 6.24 13.28 -2.10
N LYS A 361 7.39 12.68 -1.81
CA LYS A 361 8.60 12.76 -2.66
C LYS A 361 9.07 11.38 -3.12
N PRO A 362 9.63 11.24 -4.34
CA PRO A 362 9.65 12.24 -5.42
C PRO A 362 8.24 12.65 -5.89
N ALA A 363 8.12 13.76 -6.61
CA ALA A 363 6.84 14.39 -6.96
C ALA A 363 6.79 14.72 -8.45
N GLU A 364 6.98 13.70 -9.28
CA GLU A 364 7.32 13.85 -10.69
C GLU A 364 6.22 14.52 -11.50
N ALA A 365 4.96 14.29 -11.12
CA ALA A 365 3.80 14.87 -11.79
C ALA A 365 3.82 16.41 -11.76
N ILE A 366 4.08 16.99 -10.59
CA ILE A 366 4.18 18.44 -10.43
C ILE A 366 5.53 18.96 -10.91
N ASN A 367 6.64 18.26 -10.61
CA ASN A 367 7.99 18.71 -10.95
C ASN A 367 8.21 18.84 -12.46
N SER A 368 7.60 17.95 -13.26
CA SER A 368 7.70 17.97 -14.72
C SER A 368 6.97 19.16 -15.35
N LEU A 369 5.85 19.61 -14.76
CA LEU A 369 4.99 20.66 -15.34
C LEU A 369 5.17 22.04 -14.71
N LYS A 370 5.64 22.12 -13.47
CA LYS A 370 5.86 23.39 -12.74
C LYS A 370 6.70 24.43 -13.49
N PRO A 371 7.71 24.08 -14.31
CA PRO A 371 8.46 25.06 -15.11
C PRO A 371 7.63 25.70 -16.24
N LEU A 372 6.52 25.07 -16.65
CA LEU A 372 5.75 25.43 -17.83
C LEU A 372 4.38 26.05 -17.50
N LEU A 373 3.87 25.81 -16.30
CA LEU A 373 2.51 26.17 -15.92
C LEU A 373 2.47 27.13 -14.73
N PRO A 374 1.48 28.04 -14.70
CA PRO A 374 1.31 28.92 -13.55
C PRO A 374 0.87 28.12 -12.32
N VAL A 375 1.26 28.64 -11.14
CA VAL A 375 0.98 27.99 -9.85
C VAL A 375 -0.50 27.68 -9.62
N ASP A 376 -1.41 28.49 -10.18
CA ASP A 376 -2.86 28.32 -10.04
C ASP A 376 -3.40 27.02 -10.66
N VAL A 377 -2.69 26.44 -11.62
CA VAL A 377 -3.04 25.11 -12.15
C VAL A 377 -2.89 24.06 -11.05
N PHE A 378 -1.78 24.09 -10.32
CA PHE A 378 -1.49 23.15 -9.23
C PHE A 378 -2.35 23.42 -8.00
N ARG A 379 -2.71 24.68 -7.72
CA ARG A 379 -3.75 25.00 -6.73
C ARG A 379 -5.07 24.34 -7.08
N HIS A 380 -5.45 24.28 -8.36
CA HIS A 380 -6.68 23.62 -8.77
C HIS A 380 -6.64 22.09 -8.58
N TYR A 381 -5.51 21.45 -8.91
CA TYR A 381 -5.30 20.03 -8.58
C TYR A 381 -5.33 19.78 -7.07
N ARG A 382 -4.72 20.66 -6.26
CA ARG A 382 -4.84 20.58 -4.80
C ARG A 382 -6.30 20.62 -4.35
N THR A 383 -7.11 21.54 -4.89
CA THR A 383 -8.55 21.61 -4.60
C THR A 383 -9.26 20.31 -4.97
N LEU A 384 -8.99 19.72 -6.14
CA LEU A 384 -9.53 18.41 -6.50
C LEU A 384 -9.19 17.37 -5.43
N PHE A 385 -7.90 17.24 -5.09
CA PHE A 385 -7.41 16.23 -4.16
C PHE A 385 -8.02 16.40 -2.77
N GLU A 386 -8.13 17.63 -2.27
CA GLU A 386 -8.83 17.95 -1.02
C GLU A 386 -10.32 17.61 -1.06
N LYS A 387 -10.93 17.46 -2.25
CA LYS A 387 -12.32 17.05 -2.44
C LYS A 387 -12.48 15.55 -2.71
N MET A 388 -11.41 14.77 -2.88
CA MET A 388 -11.53 13.34 -3.13
C MET A 388 -11.97 12.58 -1.85
N PRO A 389 -12.89 11.60 -1.96
CA PRO A 389 -13.27 10.71 -0.85
C PRO A 389 -12.09 9.83 -0.41
N ASN A 390 -12.07 9.41 0.86
CA ASN A 390 -10.96 8.64 1.43
C ASN A 390 -11.26 7.16 1.58
N MET A 391 -12.54 6.78 1.64
CA MET A 391 -12.93 5.39 1.86
C MET A 391 -14.31 5.07 1.30
N LEU A 392 -14.55 3.76 1.11
CA LEU A 392 -15.86 3.19 0.79
C LEU A 392 -16.18 2.08 1.80
N LEU A 393 -17.33 2.22 2.46
CA LEU A 393 -17.98 1.17 3.23
C LEU A 393 -18.96 0.45 2.30
N PHE A 394 -18.71 -0.83 2.04
CA PHE A 394 -19.59 -1.68 1.23
C PHE A 394 -19.95 -2.93 2.01
N GLU A 395 -21.21 -3.07 2.44
CA GLU A 395 -21.59 -4.14 3.37
C GLU A 395 -20.63 -4.12 4.60
N ARG A 396 -19.83 -5.17 4.83
CA ARG A 396 -18.80 -5.26 5.88
C ARG A 396 -17.38 -5.18 5.33
N PHE A 397 -17.22 -4.65 4.12
CA PHE A 397 -15.93 -4.29 3.52
C PHE A 397 -15.61 -2.82 3.76
N LEU A 398 -14.34 -2.55 4.10
CA LEU A 398 -13.72 -1.24 4.06
C LEU A 398 -12.74 -1.18 2.90
N PHE A 399 -12.97 -0.29 1.95
CA PHE A 399 -12.00 0.07 0.92
C PHE A 399 -11.33 1.39 1.34
N VAL A 400 -10.00 1.39 1.40
CA VAL A 400 -9.19 2.54 1.83
C VAL A 400 -7.84 2.49 1.13
N HIS A 401 -7.11 3.59 1.03
CA HIS A 401 -5.77 3.58 0.44
C HIS A 401 -4.73 2.91 1.34
N GLY A 402 -4.56 3.45 2.56
CA GLY A 402 -3.63 2.97 3.58
C GLY A 402 -4.25 1.86 4.42
N GLY A 403 -4.77 2.21 5.59
CA GLY A 403 -5.31 1.23 6.54
C GLY A 403 -6.15 1.89 7.63
N ILE A 404 -5.82 1.64 8.89
CA ILE A 404 -6.57 2.14 10.06
C ILE A 404 -5.91 3.37 10.68
N PRO A 405 -6.68 4.26 11.34
CA PRO A 405 -6.10 5.32 12.18
C PRO A 405 -5.48 4.74 13.46
N LYS A 406 -4.65 5.55 14.14
CA LYS A 406 -4.05 5.19 15.44
C LYS A 406 -5.13 5.02 16.51
N ASP A 407 -4.94 4.05 17.41
CA ASP A 407 -5.90 3.80 18.49
C ASP A 407 -6.14 5.02 19.38
N ARG A 408 -5.09 5.82 19.62
CA ARG A 408 -5.16 7.03 20.45
C ARG A 408 -6.18 8.02 19.91
N ILE A 409 -6.11 8.35 18.61
CA ILE A 409 -7.05 9.33 18.01
C ILE A 409 -8.48 8.79 17.96
N VAL A 410 -8.64 7.49 17.72
CA VAL A 410 -9.95 6.84 17.78
C VAL A 410 -10.52 6.95 19.19
N LYS A 411 -9.77 6.58 20.23
CA LYS A 411 -10.20 6.69 21.63
C LYS A 411 -10.58 8.13 22.02
N GLU A 412 -9.82 9.11 21.55
CA GLU A 412 -10.05 10.53 21.86
C GLU A 412 -11.28 11.11 21.16
N ARG A 413 -11.52 10.75 19.89
CA ARG A 413 -12.47 11.46 19.02
C ARG A 413 -13.72 10.67 18.65
N TRP A 414 -13.70 9.34 18.78
CA TRP A 414 -14.77 8.48 18.30
C TRP A 414 -16.11 8.77 18.97
N LYS A 415 -17.15 8.97 18.16
CA LYS A 415 -18.54 9.12 18.60
C LYS A 415 -19.45 8.13 17.90
N ASP A 416 -19.40 8.15 16.57
CA ASP A 416 -20.16 7.31 15.65
C ASP A 416 -19.39 7.25 14.31
N LEU A 417 -19.96 6.63 13.28
CA LEU A 417 -19.32 6.52 11.97
C LEU A 417 -19.00 7.87 11.31
N SER A 418 -19.65 8.98 11.70
CA SER A 418 -19.28 10.31 11.19
C SER A 418 -17.88 10.74 11.63
N THR A 419 -17.29 10.10 12.65
CA THR A 419 -15.89 10.30 13.06
C THR A 419 -14.90 9.95 11.93
N LEU A 420 -15.27 9.08 11.00
CA LEU A 420 -14.47 8.78 9.81
C LEU A 420 -14.28 10.03 8.90
N ASN A 421 -15.08 11.07 9.09
CA ASN A 421 -14.92 12.40 8.48
C ASN A 421 -14.05 13.37 9.31
N ASP A 422 -13.31 12.92 10.32
CA ASP A 422 -12.25 13.71 10.97
C ASP A 422 -11.01 13.80 10.05
N GLU A 423 -10.45 15.01 9.89
CA GLU A 423 -9.37 15.27 8.93
C GLU A 423 -8.09 14.49 9.23
N GLU A 424 -7.75 14.35 10.51
CA GLU A 424 -6.54 13.67 10.94
C GLU A 424 -6.72 12.15 10.84
N ILE A 425 -7.91 11.63 11.17
CA ILE A 425 -8.24 10.21 10.92
C ILE A 425 -8.10 9.88 9.43
N ARG A 426 -8.69 10.70 8.55
CA ARG A 426 -8.58 10.49 7.09
C ARG A 426 -7.15 10.57 6.60
N PHE A 427 -6.37 11.50 7.14
CA PHE A 427 -4.96 11.61 6.82
C PHE A 427 -4.21 10.32 7.20
N GLN A 428 -4.32 9.86 8.45
CA GLN A 428 -3.66 8.64 8.93
C GLN A 428 -4.05 7.41 8.10
N MET A 429 -5.31 7.27 7.72
CA MET A 429 -5.81 6.15 6.93
C MET A 429 -5.26 6.11 5.49
N MET A 430 -4.60 7.16 4.99
CA MET A 430 -3.86 7.12 3.72
C MET A 430 -2.42 6.63 3.87
N TRP A 431 -1.90 6.53 5.10
CA TRP A 431 -0.47 6.36 5.38
C TRP A 431 -0.13 5.15 6.25
N SER A 432 -1.12 4.46 6.80
CA SER A 432 -0.87 3.35 7.74
C SER A 432 -0.68 2.02 7.01
N ASP A 433 0.22 1.16 7.51
CA ASP A 433 0.54 -0.16 6.94
C ASP A 433 0.30 -1.33 7.93
N PRO A 434 -0.18 -2.50 7.47
CA PRO A 434 -0.32 -3.68 8.31
C PRO A 434 1.06 -4.22 8.72
N SER A 435 1.19 -4.48 10.02
CA SER A 435 2.34 -5.16 10.62
C SER A 435 2.07 -6.64 10.80
N THR A 436 3.11 -7.48 10.81
CA THR A 436 3.00 -8.88 11.23
C THR A 436 2.82 -9.05 12.74
N ALA A 437 3.13 -8.02 13.54
CA ALA A 437 2.91 -8.02 14.98
C ALA A 437 1.42 -7.91 15.33
N ASP A 438 1.04 -8.38 16.53
CA ASP A 438 -0.34 -8.26 16.99
C ASP A 438 -0.69 -6.84 17.43
N VAL A 439 0.26 -6.12 18.03
CA VAL A 439 0.11 -4.72 18.47
C VAL A 439 1.39 -3.95 18.18
N ILE A 440 1.26 -2.75 17.60
CA ILE A 440 2.36 -1.79 17.49
C ILE A 440 2.21 -0.74 18.61
N PRO A 441 3.25 -0.56 19.45
CA PRO A 441 3.29 0.46 20.49
C PRO A 441 3.01 1.88 19.96
N ALA A 442 2.28 2.68 20.73
CA ALA A 442 1.93 4.06 20.34
C ALA A 442 3.16 4.92 20.05
N ASP A 443 4.22 4.78 20.86
CA ASP A 443 5.47 5.52 20.66
C ASP A 443 6.17 5.16 19.34
N LEU A 444 6.03 3.91 18.85
CA LEU A 444 6.52 3.53 17.51
C LEU A 444 5.60 4.07 16.40
N GLN A 445 4.29 4.11 16.62
CA GLN A 445 3.35 4.69 15.66
C GLN A 445 3.54 6.22 15.52
N ASP A 446 3.93 6.92 16.59
CA ASP A 446 4.07 8.38 16.62
C ASP A 446 5.39 8.92 16.06
N GLN A 447 6.34 8.04 15.72
CA GLN A 447 7.63 8.44 15.13
C GLN A 447 7.54 8.95 13.69
N ALA A 448 6.51 8.54 12.94
CA ALA A 448 6.40 8.80 11.52
C ALA A 448 4.95 9.09 11.11
N ALA A 449 4.78 9.81 10.00
CA ALA A 449 3.46 10.02 9.41
C ALA A 449 2.91 8.72 8.82
N ARG A 450 3.81 7.93 8.23
CA ARG A 450 3.58 6.55 7.80
C ARG A 450 3.95 5.59 8.91
N PHE A 451 2.96 4.88 9.43
CA PHE A 451 3.11 4.05 10.63
C PHE A 451 2.50 2.68 10.44
N ALA A 452 2.94 1.72 11.25
CA ALA A 452 2.41 0.36 11.20
C ALA A 452 1.30 0.12 12.24
N PHE A 453 0.35 -0.76 11.93
CA PHE A 453 -0.68 -1.24 12.86
C PHE A 453 -0.67 -2.76 12.96
N GLY A 454 -0.88 -3.28 14.16
CA GLY A 454 -0.91 -4.72 14.40
C GLY A 454 -2.28 -5.36 14.15
N ARG A 455 -2.30 -6.71 14.12
CA ARG A 455 -3.50 -7.52 13.91
C ARG A 455 -4.65 -7.20 14.88
N MET A 456 -4.35 -7.04 16.16
CA MET A 456 -5.38 -6.75 17.19
C MET A 456 -5.91 -5.33 17.06
N GLN A 457 -5.06 -4.36 16.71
CA GLN A 457 -5.48 -2.97 16.47
C GLN A 457 -6.42 -2.89 15.26
N PHE A 458 -6.06 -3.62 14.19
CA PHE A 458 -6.95 -3.80 13.04
C PHE A 458 -8.31 -4.39 13.44
N ARG A 459 -8.32 -5.51 14.18
CA ARG A 459 -9.56 -6.14 14.65
C ARG A 459 -10.42 -5.17 15.47
N ALA A 460 -9.82 -4.47 16.44
CA ALA A 460 -10.53 -3.52 17.28
C ALA A 460 -11.16 -2.37 16.48
N PHE A 461 -10.47 -1.85 15.47
CA PHE A 461 -11.01 -0.81 14.60
C PHE A 461 -12.12 -1.35 13.68
N MET A 462 -11.92 -2.50 13.04
CA MET A 462 -12.90 -3.08 12.13
C MET A 462 -14.20 -3.47 12.86
N GLN A 463 -14.09 -4.05 14.06
CA GLN A 463 -15.23 -4.31 14.93
C GLN A 463 -15.97 -3.03 15.31
N ARG A 464 -15.24 -1.96 15.64
CA ARG A 464 -15.82 -0.66 16.01
C ARG A 464 -16.67 -0.05 14.89
N ILE A 465 -16.32 -0.28 13.62
CA ILE A 465 -17.13 0.17 12.49
C ILE A 465 -18.13 -0.89 12.00
N GLY A 466 -18.07 -2.13 12.51
CA GLY A 466 -18.90 -3.26 12.08
C GLY A 466 -18.44 -3.97 10.80
N ALA A 467 -17.23 -3.69 10.32
CA ALA A 467 -16.64 -4.32 9.14
C ALA A 467 -15.81 -5.56 9.54
N HIS A 468 -15.47 -6.42 8.57
CA HIS A 468 -14.59 -7.58 8.80
C HIS A 468 -13.44 -7.69 7.80
N THR A 469 -13.56 -7.07 6.62
CA THR A 469 -12.58 -7.18 5.54
C THR A 469 -12.15 -5.80 5.06
N MET A 470 -10.84 -5.62 4.85
CA MET A 470 -10.25 -4.42 4.29
C MET A 470 -9.61 -4.71 2.93
N LEU A 471 -9.88 -3.86 1.95
CA LEU A 471 -9.20 -3.80 0.66
C LEU A 471 -8.38 -2.50 0.63
N ARG A 472 -7.07 -2.63 0.37
CA ARG A 472 -6.14 -1.51 0.42
C ARG A 472 -5.09 -1.49 -0.69
N GLY A 473 -4.43 -0.34 -0.87
CA GLY A 473 -3.31 -0.11 -1.77
C GLY A 473 -2.01 0.21 -1.02
N HIS A 474 -1.31 1.27 -1.40
CA HIS A 474 -0.17 1.97 -0.77
C HIS A 474 1.13 1.18 -0.54
N GLU A 475 1.10 -0.12 -0.27
CA GLU A 475 2.31 -0.94 -0.18
C GLU A 475 2.69 -1.60 -1.49
N LYS A 476 3.92 -1.32 -1.95
CA LYS A 476 4.58 -2.08 -3.02
C LYS A 476 4.70 -3.55 -2.60
N VAL A 477 3.87 -4.41 -3.17
CA VAL A 477 3.97 -5.87 -3.03
C VAL A 477 4.37 -6.50 -4.35
N LEU A 478 5.48 -7.23 -4.38
CA LEU A 478 6.01 -7.86 -5.61
C LEU A 478 5.00 -8.75 -6.37
N PRO A 479 4.18 -9.60 -5.72
CA PRO A 479 3.15 -10.37 -6.43
C PRO A 479 1.93 -9.54 -6.85
N GLY A 480 1.87 -8.24 -6.51
CA GLY A 480 0.76 -7.33 -6.80
C GLY A 480 -0.50 -7.56 -5.97
N PHE A 481 -0.64 -8.71 -5.32
CA PHE A 481 -1.76 -9.02 -4.43
C PHE A 481 -1.28 -9.88 -3.25
N VAL A 482 -1.58 -9.44 -2.03
CA VAL A 482 -1.24 -10.16 -0.79
C VAL A 482 -2.45 -10.17 0.13
N ALA A 483 -2.75 -11.35 0.68
CA ALA A 483 -3.71 -11.52 1.76
C ALA A 483 -2.96 -11.59 3.11
N SER A 484 -3.48 -10.93 4.14
CA SER A 484 -2.87 -10.84 5.47
C SER A 484 -3.93 -10.95 6.57
N TYR A 485 -3.45 -11.22 7.79
CA TYR A 485 -4.29 -11.52 8.97
C TYR A 485 -5.23 -12.69 8.72
N ASP A 486 -4.61 -13.84 8.45
CA ASP A 486 -5.30 -15.12 8.39
C ASP A 486 -5.62 -15.58 9.82
N ASP A 487 -6.90 -15.56 10.15
CA ASP A 487 -7.42 -15.95 11.46
C ASP A 487 -8.43 -17.11 11.29
N ASP A 488 -9.10 -17.56 12.36
CA ASP A 488 -10.09 -18.66 12.32
C ASP A 488 -11.29 -18.46 11.35
N GLY A 489 -11.38 -17.33 10.65
CA GLY A 489 -12.35 -17.01 9.61
C GLY A 489 -11.76 -16.60 8.24
N GLY A 490 -10.47 -16.87 8.02
CA GLY A 490 -9.74 -16.51 6.79
C GLY A 490 -9.10 -15.11 6.81
N PRO A 491 -8.44 -14.71 5.70
CA PRO A 491 -7.74 -13.45 5.59
C PRO A 491 -8.69 -12.25 5.65
N ARG A 492 -8.26 -11.21 6.36
CA ARG A 492 -9.07 -10.01 6.61
C ARG A 492 -8.54 -8.74 5.95
N VAL A 493 -7.26 -8.70 5.58
CA VAL A 493 -6.66 -7.57 4.86
C VAL A 493 -6.14 -8.03 3.51
N PHE A 494 -6.50 -7.30 2.47
CA PHE A 494 -6.07 -7.55 1.10
C PHE A 494 -5.38 -6.32 0.54
N THR A 495 -4.07 -6.44 0.30
CA THR A 495 -3.24 -5.40 -0.32
C THR A 495 -3.15 -5.65 -1.81
N LEU A 496 -3.54 -4.66 -2.61
CA LEU A 496 -3.57 -4.70 -4.07
C LEU A 496 -2.67 -3.59 -4.64
N PHE A 497 -1.78 -3.94 -5.56
CA PHE A 497 -0.88 -3.02 -6.23
C PHE A 497 -1.02 -3.18 -7.74
N SER A 498 -1.46 -2.10 -8.41
CA SER A 498 -1.85 -2.10 -9.82
C SER A 498 -0.85 -1.35 -10.71
N SER A 499 0.41 -1.27 -10.26
CA SER A 499 1.53 -0.67 -10.97
C SER A 499 2.66 -1.68 -11.10
N GLY A 500 3.35 -1.69 -12.24
CA GLY A 500 4.51 -2.55 -12.43
C GLY A 500 4.62 -3.15 -13.82
N GLY A 501 5.37 -4.24 -13.92
CA GLY A 501 5.70 -4.94 -15.15
C GLY A 501 7.12 -4.64 -15.60
N ALA A 502 7.93 -5.70 -15.72
CA ALA A 502 9.36 -5.60 -16.03
C ALA A 502 9.64 -4.78 -17.30
N GLU A 503 8.81 -4.97 -18.33
CA GLU A 503 8.92 -4.32 -19.64
C GLU A 503 7.87 -3.21 -19.84
N ASN A 504 7.18 -2.77 -18.78
CA ASN A 504 6.12 -1.77 -18.92
C ASN A 504 6.71 -0.41 -19.34
N ALA A 505 6.32 0.07 -20.51
CA ALA A 505 6.79 1.32 -21.08
C ALA A 505 6.17 2.56 -20.43
N ASP A 506 5.19 2.38 -19.53
CA ASP A 506 4.65 3.45 -18.70
C ASP A 506 5.59 3.88 -17.56
N LEU A 507 6.58 3.05 -17.22
CA LEU A 507 7.50 3.29 -16.11
C LEU A 507 8.85 3.81 -16.60
N PRO A 508 9.57 4.65 -15.83
CA PRO A 508 10.99 4.90 -16.04
C PRO A 508 11.82 3.61 -16.02
N LYS A 509 12.95 3.55 -16.73
CA LYS A 509 13.81 2.35 -16.79
C LYS A 509 14.35 1.92 -15.42
N GLU A 510 14.68 2.89 -14.58
CA GLU A 510 15.22 2.65 -13.23
C GLU A 510 14.13 2.53 -12.15
N SER A 511 12.86 2.42 -12.55
CA SER A 511 11.76 2.31 -11.57
C SER A 511 11.78 0.96 -10.87
N THR A 512 11.79 0.98 -9.53
CA THR A 512 11.69 -0.23 -8.69
C THR A 512 10.32 -0.91 -8.77
N TYR A 513 9.34 -0.30 -9.44
CA TYR A 513 8.03 -0.93 -9.69
C TYR A 513 8.09 -1.95 -10.83
N ARG A 514 9.16 -1.97 -11.63
CA ARG A 514 9.34 -2.97 -12.70
C ARG A 514 9.38 -4.40 -12.18
N ASP A 515 9.78 -4.60 -10.92
CA ASP A 515 9.81 -5.92 -10.27
C ASP A 515 8.43 -6.40 -9.81
N VAL A 516 7.42 -5.52 -9.82
CA VAL A 516 6.07 -5.86 -9.40
C VAL A 516 5.30 -6.52 -10.55
N THR A 517 4.62 -7.62 -10.25
CA THR A 517 3.56 -8.16 -11.12
C THR A 517 2.29 -7.37 -10.84
N PRO A 518 1.83 -6.47 -11.73
CA PRO A 518 0.67 -5.65 -11.45
C PRO A 518 -0.60 -6.51 -11.46
N MET A 519 -1.47 -6.27 -10.47
CA MET A 519 -2.71 -7.02 -10.30
C MET A 519 -3.92 -6.08 -10.22
N ALA A 520 -5.05 -6.57 -10.69
CA ALA A 520 -6.38 -6.05 -10.41
C ALA A 520 -7.18 -7.13 -9.68
N LEU A 521 -8.33 -6.76 -9.12
CA LEU A 521 -9.19 -7.69 -8.38
C LEU A 521 -10.62 -7.61 -8.89
N THR A 522 -11.27 -8.78 -9.06
CA THR A 522 -12.72 -8.86 -9.24
C THR A 522 -13.34 -9.41 -7.97
N ILE A 523 -14.32 -8.71 -7.40
CA ILE A 523 -15.14 -9.17 -6.27
C ILE A 523 -16.54 -9.48 -6.80
N SER A 524 -16.92 -10.76 -6.74
CA SER A 524 -18.28 -11.20 -7.05
C SER A 524 -19.05 -11.36 -5.74
N PHE A 525 -19.97 -10.42 -5.48
CA PHE A 525 -20.83 -10.43 -4.30
C PHE A 525 -22.19 -11.07 -4.65
N ASP A 526 -22.60 -12.06 -3.86
CA ASP A 526 -23.76 -12.92 -4.17
C ASP A 526 -25.12 -12.39 -3.69
N GLY A 527 -25.14 -11.31 -2.90
CA GLY A 527 -26.35 -10.74 -2.32
C GLY A 527 -26.79 -11.37 -0.99
N GLY A 528 -26.14 -12.44 -0.54
CA GLY A 528 -26.35 -13.14 0.74
C GLY A 528 -25.23 -12.94 1.76
N GLY A 529 -24.37 -11.95 1.53
CA GLY A 529 -23.18 -11.66 2.34
C GLY A 529 -21.93 -12.46 1.94
N GLY A 530 -22.02 -13.31 0.91
CA GLY A 530 -20.87 -14.02 0.37
C GLY A 530 -20.14 -13.22 -0.69
N ALA A 531 -18.81 -13.30 -0.69
CA ALA A 531 -17.97 -12.65 -1.69
C ALA A 531 -16.82 -13.55 -2.15
N ALA A 532 -16.60 -13.61 -3.46
CA ALA A 532 -15.46 -14.28 -4.06
C ALA A 532 -14.49 -13.25 -4.64
N LEU A 533 -13.26 -13.22 -4.12
CA LEU A 533 -12.17 -12.36 -4.54
C LEU A 533 -11.32 -13.11 -5.55
N THR A 534 -11.29 -12.63 -6.79
CA THR A 534 -10.50 -13.22 -7.88
C THR A 534 -9.43 -12.23 -8.32
N PRO A 535 -8.18 -12.37 -7.85
CA PRO A 535 -7.07 -11.53 -8.32
C PRO A 535 -6.67 -11.90 -9.75
N TRP A 536 -6.15 -10.95 -10.51
CA TRP A 536 -5.73 -11.20 -11.89
C TRP A 536 -4.75 -10.16 -12.40
N SER A 537 -3.84 -10.56 -13.29
CA SER A 537 -2.91 -9.63 -13.92
C SER A 537 -3.48 -9.11 -15.26
N PRO A 538 -3.69 -7.80 -15.41
CA PRO A 538 -4.13 -7.19 -16.67
C PRO A 538 -3.09 -7.37 -17.78
N ASP A 539 -3.54 -7.50 -19.03
CA ASP A 539 -2.66 -7.57 -20.20
C ASP A 539 -2.20 -6.17 -20.61
N TRP A 540 -1.45 -5.51 -19.74
CA TRP A 540 -0.97 -4.15 -19.96
C TRP A 540 -0.01 -4.05 -21.15
N ALA A 541 0.73 -5.12 -21.45
CA ALA A 541 1.72 -5.15 -22.53
C ALA A 541 1.07 -4.87 -23.90
N SER A 542 -0.12 -5.42 -24.13
CA SER A 542 -0.88 -5.14 -25.35
C SER A 542 -1.31 -3.69 -25.48
N TYR A 543 -1.35 -2.93 -24.39
CA TYR A 543 -1.67 -1.50 -24.38
C TYR A 543 -0.42 -0.61 -24.34
N ASN A 544 0.79 -1.19 -24.39
CA ASN A 544 2.01 -0.48 -24.80
C ASN A 544 2.15 -0.35 -26.34
N ASP A 545 1.14 -0.82 -27.09
CA ASP A 545 1.09 -0.75 -28.54
C ASP A 545 0.50 0.61 -29.02
N PRO A 546 1.19 1.33 -29.93
CA PRO A 546 0.70 2.59 -30.49
C PRO A 546 -0.64 2.50 -31.22
N GLU A 547 -1.04 1.35 -31.75
CA GLU A 547 -2.35 1.20 -32.40
C GLU A 547 -3.49 1.34 -31.40
N ARG A 548 -3.30 0.79 -30.20
CA ARG A 548 -4.30 0.78 -29.13
C ARG A 548 -4.14 1.96 -28.17
N ASN A 549 -2.93 2.47 -27.97
CA ASN A 549 -2.66 3.55 -27.00
C ASN A 549 -1.87 4.69 -27.66
N ALA A 550 -2.53 5.85 -27.82
CA ALA A 550 -1.93 6.96 -28.56
C ALA A 550 -0.75 7.64 -27.83
N PHE A 551 -0.51 7.38 -26.53
CA PHE A 551 0.71 7.83 -25.85
C PHE A 551 1.99 7.25 -26.46
N PHE A 552 1.91 6.09 -27.13
CA PHE A 552 3.06 5.46 -27.76
C PHE A 552 3.23 5.82 -29.25
N LYS A 553 2.30 6.60 -29.83
CA LYS A 553 2.42 7.07 -31.22
C LYS A 553 3.46 8.19 -31.38
N VAL A 554 3.62 9.01 -30.35
CA VAL A 554 4.50 10.18 -30.35
C VAL A 554 5.22 10.24 -29.01
N ALA A 555 6.52 10.54 -29.03
CA ALA A 555 7.29 10.73 -27.81
C ALA A 555 6.81 11.98 -27.03
N PRO A 556 6.88 11.98 -25.68
CA PRO A 556 6.54 13.15 -24.90
C PRO A 556 7.52 14.32 -25.19
N GLU A 557 6.98 15.54 -25.29
CA GLU A 557 7.77 16.76 -25.51
C GLU A 557 8.37 17.34 -24.20
N ILE A 558 7.76 16.97 -23.06
CA ILE A 558 8.14 17.43 -21.73
C ILE A 558 8.87 16.31 -21.02
N GLU A 559 10.04 16.65 -20.49
CA GLU A 559 10.90 15.74 -19.74
C GLU A 559 10.27 15.36 -18.39
N HIS A 560 10.37 14.09 -18.04
CA HIS A 560 9.99 13.58 -16.72
C HIS A 560 11.05 13.96 -15.68
N ARG A 561 10.68 14.72 -14.66
CA ARG A 561 11.59 15.25 -13.64
C ARG A 561 11.32 14.64 -12.27
N THR A 562 12.32 14.00 -11.69
CA THR A 562 12.26 13.42 -10.34
C THR A 562 12.25 14.45 -9.23
#